data_AF-A0A9W8KGP7-F1
#
_entry.id   AF-A0A9W8KGP7-F1
#
_cell.length_a   1.000
_cell.length_b   1.000
_cell.length_c   1.000
_cell.angle_alpha   90.00
_cell.angle_beta   90.00
_cell.angle_gamma   90.00
#
_symmetry.space_group_name_H-M   'P 1'
#
loop_
_entity.id
_entity.type
_entity.pdbx_description
1 polymer ?
#
loop_
_entity_poly.entity_id
_entity_poly.type
_entity_poly.pdbx_seq_one_letter_code
_entity_poly.pdbx_strand_id
1 'polypeptide(L)'
;MDPPRVSAIRSRIVLLVLASLLAAVVLGFAATARSATSDFSAANVASPWASKRNPLNVYIAKFAWAWTTMLFVAMLPFATAPARVLLRYSAATLYWLAMTRWFFGPPLFDRLFVHTGGECQMSMPASEKPYSMSACRRAGGAWAGGHDISGHCFLLLHSGLFLAEEVLAPLLLLLSSLEHRHTAASPATRRVLLAATLGLDGVWLLMLFFTAKYFHDVGELVSGSLLGIAYWFAVYRMRLVAM
;
A
#
# COMPACT_ATOMS: atom_id res chain seq x y z
N MET A 1 0.12 -19.97 21.53
CA MET A 1 0.92 -18.73 21.62
C MET A 1 2.34 -19.07 21.20
N ASP A 2 2.96 -18.27 20.32
CA ASP A 2 4.34 -18.55 19.87
C ASP A 2 5.36 -18.25 20.99
N PRO A 3 6.53 -18.90 20.99
CA PRO A 3 7.60 -18.60 21.94
C PRO A 3 8.03 -17.12 21.87
N PRO A 4 8.43 -16.49 22.99
CA PRO A 4 8.83 -15.07 23.03
C PRO A 4 9.89 -14.71 21.97
N ARG A 5 10.84 -15.62 21.73
CA ARG A 5 11.90 -15.46 20.71
C ARG A 5 11.33 -15.38 19.29
N VAL A 6 10.36 -16.22 18.95
CA VAL A 6 9.71 -16.25 17.62
C VAL A 6 8.91 -14.98 17.41
N SER A 7 8.13 -14.55 18.41
CA SER A 7 7.37 -13.30 18.37
C SER A 7 8.28 -12.08 18.19
N ALA A 8 9.44 -12.06 18.84
CA ALA A 8 10.42 -10.97 18.71
C ALA A 8 11.04 -10.93 17.30
N ILE A 9 11.40 -12.08 16.74
CA ILE A 9 11.98 -12.16 15.38
C ILE A 9 10.95 -11.74 14.33
N ARG A 10 9.71 -12.25 14.42
CA ARG A 10 8.60 -11.81 13.58
C ARG A 10 8.44 -10.29 13.61
N SER A 11 8.40 -9.72 14.82
CA SER A 11 8.27 -8.27 15.00
C SER A 11 9.41 -7.50 14.35
N ARG A 12 10.65 -7.98 14.46
CA ARG A 12 11.81 -7.35 13.80
C ARG A 12 11.71 -7.39 12.28
N ILE A 13 11.34 -8.53 11.70
CA ILE A 13 11.16 -8.67 10.25
C ILE A 13 10.16 -7.63 9.74
N VAL A 14 8.98 -7.56 10.36
CA VAL A 14 7.91 -6.65 9.92
C VAL A 14 8.28 -5.19 10.13
N LEU A 15 8.94 -4.85 11.23
CA LEU A 15 9.44 -3.48 11.46
C LEU A 15 10.52 -3.07 10.46
N LEU A 16 11.37 -4.01 10.01
CA LEU A 16 12.34 -3.75 8.94
C LEU A 16 11.62 -3.44 7.62
N VAL A 17 10.60 -4.23 7.26
CA VAL A 17 9.78 -3.95 6.06
C VAL A 17 9.11 -2.59 6.17
N LEU A 18 8.47 -2.28 7.32
CA LEU A 18 7.87 -0.97 7.56
C LEU A 18 8.88 0.17 7.40
N ALA A 19 10.07 0.03 8.01
CA ALA A 19 11.13 1.01 7.92
C ALA A 19 11.61 1.20 6.48
N SER A 20 11.77 0.11 5.71
CA SER A 20 12.14 0.17 4.29
C SER A 20 11.07 0.88 3.46
N LEU A 21 9.79 0.56 3.65
CA LEU A 21 8.68 1.19 2.94
C LEU A 21 8.60 2.69 3.23
N LEU A 22 8.72 3.10 4.50
CA LEU A 22 8.76 4.51 4.89
C LEU A 22 10.01 5.21 4.37
N ALA A 23 11.18 4.55 4.39
CA ALA A 23 12.40 5.09 3.83
C ALA A 23 12.26 5.36 2.32
N ALA A 24 11.58 4.49 1.57
CA ALA A 24 11.32 4.71 0.15
C ALA A 24 10.48 5.98 -0.09
N VAL A 25 9.45 6.23 0.74
CA VAL A 25 8.65 7.47 0.69
C VAL A 25 9.51 8.70 0.99
N VAL A 26 10.28 8.66 2.07
CA VAL A 26 11.15 9.78 2.49
C VAL A 26 12.23 10.08 1.45
N LEU A 27 12.89 9.05 0.92
CA LEU A 27 13.92 9.19 -0.10
C LEU A 27 13.35 9.71 -1.42
N GLY A 28 12.15 9.29 -1.80
CA GLY A 28 11.43 9.78 -2.96
C GLY A 28 11.13 11.28 -2.84
N PHE A 29 10.55 11.70 -1.72
CA PHE A 29 10.26 13.11 -1.47
C PHE A 29 11.54 13.97 -1.39
N ALA A 30 12.57 13.50 -0.70
CA ALA A 30 13.85 14.20 -0.62
C ALA A 30 14.52 14.36 -2.00
N ALA A 31 14.28 13.42 -2.92
CA ALA A 31 14.74 13.56 -4.31
C ALA A 31 14.02 14.69 -5.05
N THR A 32 12.75 14.96 -4.77
CA THR A 32 12.00 16.12 -5.31
C THR A 32 12.61 17.44 -4.84
N ALA A 33 12.87 17.58 -3.54
CA ALA A 33 13.45 18.80 -2.98
C ALA A 33 14.84 19.11 -3.56
N ARG A 34 15.69 18.09 -3.77
CA ARG A 34 16.99 18.23 -4.45
C ARG A 34 16.87 18.62 -5.92
N SER A 35 15.78 18.22 -6.59
CA SER A 35 15.53 18.62 -7.98
C SER A 35 14.98 20.04 -8.12
N ALA A 36 14.44 20.64 -7.06
CA ALA A 36 13.92 22.01 -7.08
C ALA A 36 15.03 23.08 -7.02
N THR A 37 16.26 22.71 -6.62
CA THR A 37 17.40 23.63 -6.45
C THR A 37 18.36 23.67 -7.65
N SER A 38 18.05 23.00 -8.76
CA SER A 38 18.87 23.00 -9.99
C SER A 38 17.98 23.21 -11.23
N ASP A 39 18.53 23.67 -12.37
CA ASP A 39 17.88 23.88 -13.69
C ASP A 39 17.30 22.60 -14.35
N PHE A 40 16.93 21.61 -13.52
CA PHE A 40 16.51 20.25 -13.85
C PHE A 40 14.99 20.09 -14.02
N SER A 41 14.22 21.18 -13.92
CA SER A 41 12.74 21.19 -14.03
C SER A 41 12.25 20.54 -15.35
N ALA A 42 12.93 20.82 -16.48
CA ALA A 42 12.60 20.23 -17.77
C ALA A 42 12.85 18.70 -17.84
N ALA A 43 13.87 18.19 -17.14
CA ALA A 43 14.22 16.76 -17.15
C ALA A 43 13.23 15.91 -16.34
N ASN A 44 12.61 16.46 -15.29
CA ASN A 44 11.57 15.76 -14.53
C ASN A 44 10.25 15.63 -15.31
N VAL A 45 9.88 16.63 -16.12
CA VAL A 45 8.69 16.56 -17.00
C VAL A 45 8.89 15.52 -18.13
N ALA A 46 10.12 15.34 -18.60
CA ALA A 46 10.46 14.39 -19.66
C ALA A 46 10.68 12.93 -19.17
N SER A 47 10.74 12.70 -17.86
CA SER A 47 11.02 11.37 -17.31
C SER A 47 9.88 10.38 -17.59
N PRO A 48 10.15 9.20 -18.20
CA PRO A 48 9.14 8.16 -18.41
C PRO A 48 8.44 7.72 -17.11
N TRP A 49 9.12 7.88 -15.97
CA TRP A 49 8.66 7.53 -14.64
C TRP A 49 7.63 8.52 -14.08
N ALA A 50 7.63 9.77 -14.55
CA ALA A 50 6.67 10.81 -14.18
C ALA A 50 5.34 10.68 -14.96
N SER A 51 5.28 9.82 -15.98
CA SER A 51 4.05 9.61 -16.74
C SER A 51 3.04 8.77 -15.96
N LYS A 52 1.82 9.29 -15.79
CA LYS A 52 0.68 8.54 -15.21
C LYS A 52 0.32 7.29 -16.02
N ARG A 53 0.73 7.23 -17.30
CA ARG A 53 0.49 6.11 -18.23
C ARG A 53 1.64 5.09 -18.24
N ASN A 54 2.67 5.26 -17.41
CA ASN A 54 3.74 4.28 -17.26
C ASN A 54 3.14 2.89 -16.92
N PRO A 55 3.52 1.81 -17.64
CA PRO A 55 3.06 0.45 -17.36
C PRO A 55 3.16 0.03 -15.89
N LEU A 56 4.21 0.44 -15.17
CA LEU A 56 4.34 0.15 -13.74
C LEU A 56 3.24 0.83 -12.91
N ASN A 57 2.86 2.05 -13.27
CA ASN A 57 1.76 2.72 -12.59
C ASN A 57 0.41 2.04 -12.92
N VAL A 58 0.21 1.66 -14.18
CA VAL A 58 -1.07 1.13 -14.67
C VAL A 58 -1.32 -0.32 -14.24
N TYR A 59 -0.31 -1.18 -14.30
CA TYR A 59 -0.45 -2.62 -14.07
C TYR A 59 0.09 -3.10 -12.72
N ILE A 60 1.04 -2.39 -12.13
CA ILE A 60 1.66 -2.81 -10.88
C ILE A 60 1.03 -2.08 -9.69
N ALA A 61 1.16 -0.75 -9.60
CA ALA A 61 0.63 -0.01 -8.45
C ALA A 61 -0.91 -0.08 -8.33
N LYS A 62 -1.64 0.10 -9.44
CA LYS A 62 -3.12 0.03 -9.42
C LYS A 62 -3.69 -1.34 -9.06
N PHE A 63 -2.97 -2.41 -9.40
CA PHE A 63 -3.37 -3.79 -9.10
C PHE A 63 -2.61 -4.36 -7.91
N ALA A 64 -2.03 -3.50 -7.05
CA ALA A 64 -1.18 -3.96 -5.95
C ALA A 64 -1.87 -5.00 -5.06
N TRP A 65 -3.15 -4.80 -4.72
CA TRP A 65 -3.91 -5.77 -3.93
C TRP A 65 -4.08 -7.13 -4.62
N ALA A 66 -4.19 -7.16 -5.96
CA ALA A 66 -4.32 -8.41 -6.71
C ALA A 66 -3.01 -9.21 -6.66
N TRP A 67 -1.87 -8.55 -6.84
CA TRP A 67 -0.54 -9.19 -6.71
C TRP A 67 -0.29 -9.69 -5.29
N THR A 68 -0.68 -8.91 -4.28
CA THR A 68 -0.64 -9.34 -2.87
C THR A 68 -1.53 -10.55 -2.60
N THR A 69 -2.76 -10.53 -3.13
CA THR A 69 -3.71 -11.64 -3.00
C THR A 69 -3.16 -12.91 -3.63
N MET A 70 -2.51 -12.81 -4.79
CA MET A 70 -1.91 -13.97 -5.47
C MET A 70 -0.87 -14.68 -4.59
N LEU A 71 0.08 -13.93 -3.99
CA LEU A 71 1.09 -14.52 -3.11
C LEU A 71 0.49 -15.05 -1.81
N PHE A 72 -0.49 -14.34 -1.25
CA PHE A 72 -1.22 -14.80 -0.08
C PHE A 72 -1.94 -16.13 -0.32
N VAL A 73 -2.69 -16.24 -1.43
CA VAL A 73 -3.40 -17.46 -1.81
C VAL A 73 -2.41 -18.59 -2.07
N ALA A 74 -1.25 -18.31 -2.67
CA ALA A 74 -0.20 -19.31 -2.86
C ALA A 74 0.40 -19.82 -1.53
N MET A 75 0.38 -19.01 -0.47
CA MET A 75 0.83 -19.39 0.87
C MET A 75 -0.26 -20.12 1.68
N LEU A 76 -1.54 -19.88 1.37
CA LEU A 76 -2.69 -20.36 2.14
C LEU A 76 -2.73 -21.89 2.38
N PRO A 77 -2.40 -22.78 1.41
CA PRO A 77 -2.36 -24.23 1.65
C PRO A 77 -1.36 -24.66 2.74
N PHE A 78 -0.40 -23.79 3.07
CA PHE A 78 0.64 -24.04 4.06
C PHE A 78 0.37 -23.32 5.39
N ALA A 79 -0.75 -22.61 5.51
CA ALA A 79 -1.14 -21.92 6.73
C ALA A 79 -1.59 -22.90 7.81
N THR A 80 -1.10 -22.71 9.03
CA THR A 80 -1.42 -23.57 10.18
C THR A 80 -2.77 -23.25 10.82
N ALA A 81 -3.27 -22.03 10.59
CA ALA A 81 -4.58 -21.57 11.06
C ALA A 81 -5.32 -20.84 9.92
N PRO A 82 -5.76 -21.56 8.87
CA PRO A 82 -6.27 -20.96 7.64
C PRO A 82 -7.49 -20.05 7.88
N ALA A 83 -8.40 -20.43 8.79
CA ALA A 83 -9.56 -19.59 9.13
C ALA A 83 -9.16 -18.22 9.71
N ARG A 84 -8.16 -18.18 10.60
CA ARG A 84 -7.64 -16.95 11.21
C ARG A 84 -6.97 -16.05 10.16
N VAL A 85 -6.17 -16.66 9.30
CA VAL A 85 -5.44 -15.98 8.23
C VAL A 85 -6.42 -15.43 7.17
N LEU A 86 -7.47 -16.18 6.84
CA LEU A 86 -8.57 -15.74 5.97
C LEU A 86 -9.40 -14.60 6.58
N LEU A 87 -9.66 -14.64 7.88
CA LEU A 87 -10.36 -13.56 8.57
C LEU A 87 -9.57 -12.24 8.47
N ARG A 88 -8.26 -12.29 8.68
CA ARG A 88 -7.37 -11.13 8.50
C ARG A 88 -7.32 -10.67 7.05
N TYR A 89 -7.19 -11.58 6.10
CA TYR A 89 -7.26 -11.21 4.67
C TYR A 89 -8.58 -10.53 4.31
N SER A 90 -9.69 -11.04 4.83
CA SER A 90 -11.01 -10.47 4.62
C SER A 90 -11.10 -9.07 5.24
N ALA A 91 -10.64 -8.90 6.48
CA ALA A 91 -10.60 -7.60 7.14
C ALA A 91 -9.70 -6.59 6.39
N ALA A 92 -8.54 -7.02 5.90
CA ALA A 92 -7.64 -6.19 5.09
C ALA A 92 -8.30 -5.75 3.78
N THR A 93 -8.95 -6.70 3.09
CA THR A 93 -9.67 -6.43 1.84
C THR A 93 -10.82 -5.45 2.07
N LEU A 94 -11.63 -5.68 3.11
CA LEU A 94 -12.74 -4.79 3.47
C LEU A 94 -12.25 -3.40 3.84
N TYR A 95 -11.13 -3.31 4.58
CA TYR A 95 -10.51 -2.03 4.90
C TYR A 95 -10.08 -1.28 3.63
N TRP A 96 -9.37 -1.93 2.72
CA TRP A 96 -8.99 -1.34 1.44
C TRP A 96 -10.20 -0.88 0.62
N LEU A 97 -11.24 -1.72 0.50
CA LEU A 97 -12.46 -1.39 -0.23
C LEU A 97 -13.21 -0.23 0.41
N ALA A 98 -13.30 -0.18 1.73
CA ALA A 98 -13.93 0.92 2.47
C ALA A 98 -13.21 2.25 2.20
N MET A 99 -11.88 2.24 2.11
CA MET A 99 -11.11 3.45 1.81
C MET A 99 -11.25 3.90 0.35
N THR A 100 -11.28 2.96 -0.61
CA THR A 100 -11.06 3.27 -2.04
C THR A 100 -12.26 3.10 -2.96
N ARG A 101 -13.25 2.28 -2.62
CA ARG A 101 -14.38 1.92 -3.51
C ARG A 101 -15.75 2.28 -2.93
N TRP A 102 -15.89 2.25 -1.61
CA TRP A 102 -17.08 2.57 -0.78
C TRP A 102 -18.40 1.84 -1.12
N PHE A 103 -19.20 1.52 -0.08
CA PHE A 103 -20.43 0.69 -0.15
C PHE A 103 -21.77 1.47 -0.13
N PHE A 104 -21.75 2.81 0.06
CA PHE A 104 -22.91 3.73 0.21
C PHE A 104 -22.64 5.19 -0.28
N GLY A 105 -22.15 5.43 -1.50
CA GLY A 105 -21.78 6.76 -2.02
C GLY A 105 -20.31 6.94 -2.49
N PRO A 106 -19.78 8.18 -2.66
CA PRO A 106 -18.41 8.42 -3.12
C PRO A 106 -17.34 7.83 -2.18
N PRO A 107 -16.16 7.43 -2.70
CA PRO A 107 -15.04 6.92 -1.91
C PRO A 107 -14.72 7.80 -0.70
N LEU A 108 -14.23 7.22 0.40
CA LEU A 108 -13.89 8.01 1.59
C LEU A 108 -12.84 9.08 1.28
N PHE A 109 -11.88 8.77 0.40
CA PHE A 109 -10.90 9.75 -0.07
C PHE A 109 -11.57 10.95 -0.75
N ASP A 110 -12.55 10.73 -1.63
CA ASP A 110 -13.28 11.83 -2.29
C ASP A 110 -14.04 12.68 -1.26
N ARG A 111 -14.63 12.07 -0.22
CA ARG A 111 -15.33 12.81 0.85
C ARG A 111 -14.37 13.65 1.68
N LEU A 112 -13.23 13.09 2.08
CA LEU A 112 -12.20 13.80 2.83
C LEU A 112 -11.62 14.95 1.98
N PHE A 113 -11.46 14.73 0.68
CA PHE A 113 -11.00 15.75 -0.24
C PHE A 113 -12.00 16.92 -0.33
N VAL A 114 -13.29 16.65 -0.50
CA VAL A 114 -14.33 17.68 -0.48
C VAL A 114 -14.37 18.40 0.87
N HIS A 115 -14.33 17.66 1.98
CA HIS A 115 -14.38 18.23 3.32
C HIS A 115 -13.20 19.14 3.64
N THR A 116 -12.03 18.87 3.05
CA THR A 116 -10.83 19.72 3.21
C THR A 116 -10.81 20.91 2.26
N GLY A 117 -11.86 21.11 1.46
CA GLY A 117 -12.02 22.25 0.55
C GLY A 117 -11.80 21.91 -0.92
N GLY A 118 -11.80 20.63 -1.30
CA GLY A 118 -11.68 20.21 -2.69
C GLY A 118 -12.97 20.36 -3.48
N GLU A 119 -12.87 20.95 -4.66
CA GLU A 119 -14.02 21.17 -5.53
C GLU A 119 -13.68 21.02 -7.02
N CYS A 120 -14.73 20.82 -7.81
CA CYS A 120 -14.63 20.82 -9.27
C CYS A 120 -14.59 22.27 -9.78
N GLN A 121 -13.50 22.63 -10.46
CA GLN A 121 -13.29 23.91 -11.13
C GLN A 121 -14.00 23.95 -12.49
N MET A 122 -15.32 23.78 -12.47
CA MET A 122 -16.19 24.00 -13.63
C MET A 122 -17.13 25.17 -13.35
N SER A 123 -17.36 25.99 -14.38
CA SER A 123 -18.38 27.05 -14.35
C SER A 123 -19.77 26.44 -14.43
N MET A 124 -20.26 25.90 -13.30
CA MET A 124 -21.59 25.33 -13.14
C MET A 124 -22.21 25.82 -11.83
N PRO A 125 -23.56 25.93 -11.74
CA PRO A 125 -24.23 26.23 -10.49
C PRO A 125 -23.86 25.21 -9.41
N ALA A 126 -23.72 25.67 -8.16
CA ALA A 126 -23.20 24.84 -7.06
C ALA A 126 -24.02 23.56 -6.82
N SER A 127 -25.31 23.57 -7.15
CA SER A 127 -26.21 22.41 -7.06
C SER A 127 -25.91 21.30 -8.08
N GLU A 128 -25.20 21.61 -9.15
CA GLU A 128 -24.88 20.68 -10.25
C GLU A 128 -23.40 20.26 -10.27
N LYS A 129 -22.57 20.87 -9.41
CA LYS A 129 -21.14 20.51 -9.33
C LYS A 129 -20.99 19.06 -8.86
N PRO A 130 -20.21 18.22 -9.57
CA PRO A 130 -20.00 16.83 -9.17
C PRO A 130 -19.31 16.74 -7.80
N TYR A 131 -19.84 15.91 -6.90
CA TYR A 131 -19.27 15.66 -5.56
C TYR A 131 -18.17 14.59 -5.53
N SER A 132 -17.55 14.28 -6.66
CA SER A 132 -16.42 13.33 -6.74
C SER A 132 -15.41 13.75 -7.80
N MET A 133 -14.13 13.53 -7.52
CA MET A 133 -13.06 13.84 -8.47
C MET A 133 -13.27 13.08 -9.79
N SER A 134 -13.65 11.80 -9.71
CA SER A 134 -13.87 10.97 -10.90
C SER A 134 -15.01 11.49 -11.79
N ALA A 135 -16.11 11.96 -11.20
CA ALA A 135 -17.21 12.56 -11.96
C ALA A 135 -16.81 13.91 -12.57
N CYS A 136 -16.11 14.77 -11.83
CA CYS A 136 -15.58 16.03 -12.34
C CYS A 136 -14.66 15.82 -13.55
N ARG A 137 -13.70 14.88 -13.45
CA ARG A 137 -12.80 14.55 -14.55
C ARG A 137 -13.54 13.98 -15.77
N ARG A 138 -14.58 13.15 -15.56
CA ARG A 138 -15.42 12.63 -16.66
C ARG A 138 -16.23 13.73 -17.35
N ALA A 139 -16.63 14.76 -16.60
CA ALA A 139 -17.30 15.93 -17.13
C ALA A 139 -16.34 16.93 -17.82
N GLY A 140 -15.04 16.61 -17.91
CA GLY A 140 -14.01 17.49 -18.49
C GLY A 140 -13.52 18.58 -17.54
N GLY A 141 -13.92 18.56 -16.27
CA GLY A 141 -13.49 19.51 -15.25
C GLY A 141 -12.13 19.17 -14.65
N ALA A 142 -11.48 20.21 -14.12
CA ALA A 142 -10.32 20.06 -13.24
C ALA A 142 -10.77 20.04 -11.78
N TRP A 143 -10.21 19.14 -10.99
CA TRP A 143 -10.44 19.10 -9.54
C TRP A 143 -9.27 19.76 -8.82
N ALA A 144 -9.54 20.68 -7.91
CA ALA A 144 -8.51 21.40 -7.16
C ALA A 144 -9.03 21.90 -5.81
N GLY A 145 -8.11 22.39 -4.98
CA GLY A 145 -8.39 22.74 -3.58
C GLY A 145 -8.46 21.49 -2.70
N GLY A 146 -8.27 21.64 -1.39
CA GLY A 146 -8.33 20.55 -0.42
C GLY A 146 -7.10 19.64 -0.36
N HIS A 147 -7.27 18.49 0.31
CA HIS A 147 -6.21 17.52 0.59
C HIS A 147 -6.48 16.17 -0.11
N ASP A 148 -5.66 15.80 -1.10
CA ASP A 148 -5.73 14.52 -1.80
C ASP A 148 -4.92 13.45 -1.06
N ILE A 149 -5.58 12.45 -0.48
CA ILE A 149 -4.86 11.36 0.18
C ILE A 149 -4.17 10.50 -0.89
N SER A 150 -2.86 10.26 -0.74
CA SER A 150 -2.15 9.41 -1.70
C SER A 150 -2.61 7.95 -1.62
N GLY A 151 -3.51 7.57 -2.54
CA GLY A 151 -4.07 6.22 -2.62
C GLY A 151 -3.05 5.14 -2.98
N HIS A 152 -2.03 5.47 -3.78
CA HIS A 152 -0.92 4.54 -4.05
C HIS A 152 -0.03 4.35 -2.81
N CYS A 153 0.30 5.42 -2.09
CA CYS A 153 1.06 5.31 -0.85
C CYS A 153 0.31 4.42 0.15
N PHE A 154 -0.98 4.71 0.37
CA PHE A 154 -1.88 3.90 1.19
C PHE A 154 -1.87 2.41 0.79
N LEU A 155 -2.16 2.10 -0.48
CA LEU A 155 -2.34 0.74 -0.93
C LEU A 155 -1.02 -0.06 -0.91
N LEU A 156 0.10 0.56 -1.27
CA LEU A 156 1.40 -0.10 -1.31
C LEU A 156 1.92 -0.40 0.10
N LEU A 157 1.77 0.52 1.06
CA LEU A 157 2.10 0.26 2.46
C LEU A 157 1.19 -0.80 3.08
N HIS A 158 -0.12 -0.71 2.84
CA HIS A 158 -1.08 -1.72 3.30
C HIS A 158 -0.73 -3.12 2.76
N SER A 159 -0.42 -3.20 1.47
CA SER A 159 -0.04 -4.43 0.77
C SER A 159 1.28 -5.03 1.29
N GLY A 160 2.32 -4.21 1.43
CA GLY A 160 3.63 -4.67 1.90
C GLY A 160 3.60 -5.14 3.37
N LEU A 161 2.91 -4.41 4.25
CA LEU A 161 2.76 -4.83 5.65
C LEU A 161 1.93 -6.12 5.80
N PHE A 162 0.91 -6.29 4.97
CA PHE A 162 0.13 -7.53 4.94
C PHE A 162 0.99 -8.73 4.48
N LEU A 163 1.78 -8.58 3.41
CA LEU A 163 2.72 -9.60 2.96
C LEU A 163 3.80 -9.89 4.01
N ALA A 164 4.30 -8.87 4.69
CA ALA A 164 5.28 -9.02 5.75
C ALA A 164 4.79 -9.95 6.88
N GLU A 165 3.52 -9.79 7.28
CA GLU A 165 2.90 -10.54 8.37
C GLU A 165 2.44 -11.94 7.99
N GLU A 166 1.77 -12.08 6.84
CA GLU A 166 1.08 -13.34 6.46
C GLU A 166 1.91 -14.23 5.54
N VAL A 167 2.99 -13.71 4.93
CA VAL A 167 3.80 -14.46 3.96
C VAL A 167 5.28 -14.45 4.33
N LEU A 168 5.91 -13.28 4.40
CA LEU A 168 7.37 -13.14 4.55
C LEU A 168 7.87 -13.66 5.90
N ALA A 169 7.31 -13.17 7.02
CA ALA A 169 7.77 -13.58 8.34
C ALA A 169 7.56 -15.09 8.60
N PRO A 170 6.40 -15.69 8.28
CA PRO A 170 6.23 -17.15 8.35
C PRO A 170 7.25 -17.92 7.50
N LEU A 171 7.54 -17.49 6.27
CA LEU A 171 8.54 -18.14 5.40
C LEU A 171 9.95 -18.06 6.00
N LEU A 172 10.36 -16.91 6.51
CA LEU A 172 11.69 -16.73 7.11
C LEU A 172 11.84 -17.51 8.43
N LEU A 173 10.80 -17.59 9.25
CA LEU A 173 10.79 -18.39 10.48
C LEU A 173 10.87 -19.89 10.18
N LEU A 174 10.18 -20.33 9.13
CA LEU A 174 10.24 -21.71 8.65
C LEU A 174 11.62 -22.08 8.08
N LEU A 175 12.25 -21.17 7.34
CA LEU A 175 13.59 -21.39 6.75
C LEU A 175 14.71 -21.35 7.80
N SER A 176 14.52 -20.59 8.88
CA SER A 176 15.47 -20.53 10.00
C SER A 176 15.33 -21.72 10.97
N SER A 177 14.45 -22.68 10.67
CA SER A 177 14.13 -23.84 11.51
C SER A 177 13.64 -23.46 12.93
N LEU A 178 13.35 -22.18 13.16
CA LEU A 178 12.80 -21.66 14.42
C LEU A 178 11.32 -22.05 14.59
N GLU A 179 10.71 -22.49 13.49
CA GLU A 179 9.36 -22.99 13.45
C GLU A 179 9.37 -24.43 12.93
N HIS A 180 9.32 -25.39 13.85
CA HIS A 180 9.21 -26.83 13.57
C HIS A 180 7.75 -27.26 13.31
N ARG A 181 6.99 -26.45 12.58
CA ARG A 181 5.65 -26.84 12.14
C ARG A 181 5.80 -27.66 10.87
N HIS A 182 5.17 -28.84 10.81
CA HIS A 182 5.11 -29.67 9.61
C HIS A 182 4.37 -28.88 8.52
N THR A 183 5.10 -28.11 7.71
CA THR A 183 4.51 -27.48 6.53
C THR A 183 4.67 -28.44 5.35
N ALA A 184 3.57 -28.68 4.64
CA ALA A 184 3.56 -29.54 3.46
C ALA A 184 4.39 -28.97 2.28
N ALA A 185 4.86 -27.72 2.37
CA ALA A 185 5.63 -27.08 1.31
C ALA A 185 7.04 -27.68 1.17
N SER A 186 7.38 -28.09 -0.05
CA SER A 186 8.75 -28.49 -0.39
C SER A 186 9.76 -27.36 -0.16
N PRO A 187 11.05 -27.65 0.10
CA PRO A 187 12.09 -26.62 0.23
C PRO A 187 12.19 -25.71 -0.99
N ALA A 188 11.98 -26.23 -2.20
CA ALA A 188 11.98 -25.45 -3.44
C ALA A 188 10.81 -24.45 -3.45
N THR A 189 9.59 -24.90 -3.11
CA THR A 189 8.40 -24.05 -3.00
C THR A 189 8.62 -22.89 -2.04
N ARG A 190 9.20 -23.16 -0.86
CA ARG A 190 9.49 -22.12 0.15
C ARG A 190 10.43 -21.04 -0.39
N ARG A 191 11.48 -21.42 -1.13
CA ARG A 191 12.43 -20.47 -1.74
C ARG A 191 11.79 -19.64 -2.84
N VAL A 192 10.96 -20.26 -3.68
CA VAL A 192 10.22 -19.55 -4.74
C VAL A 192 9.26 -18.52 -4.14
N LEU A 193 8.47 -18.91 -3.15
CA LEU A 193 7.54 -17.99 -2.47
C LEU A 193 8.29 -16.85 -1.76
N LEU A 194 9.43 -17.15 -1.13
CA LEU A 194 10.27 -16.12 -0.50
C LEU A 194 10.79 -15.13 -1.55
N ALA A 195 11.40 -15.63 -2.63
CA ALA A 195 11.94 -14.79 -3.69
C ALA A 195 10.84 -13.94 -4.36
N ALA A 196 9.66 -14.51 -4.60
CA ALA A 196 8.52 -13.79 -5.16
C ALA A 196 8.01 -12.70 -4.20
N THR A 197 7.94 -12.99 -2.90
CA THR A 197 7.51 -12.02 -1.87
C THR A 197 8.51 -10.88 -1.73
N LEU A 198 9.81 -11.18 -1.63
CA LEU A 198 10.86 -10.16 -1.58
C LEU A 198 10.92 -9.32 -2.87
N GLY A 199 10.73 -9.96 -4.02
CA GLY A 199 10.67 -9.27 -5.31
C GLY A 199 9.48 -8.31 -5.38
N LEU A 200 8.30 -8.74 -4.93
CA LEU A 200 7.10 -7.91 -4.91
C LEU A 200 7.22 -6.75 -3.91
N ASP A 201 7.78 -6.99 -2.72
CA ASP A 201 8.10 -5.92 -1.76
C ASP A 201 9.14 -4.93 -2.33
N GLY A 202 10.14 -5.42 -3.06
CA GLY A 202 11.09 -4.58 -3.79
C GLY A 202 10.40 -3.67 -4.82
N VAL A 203 9.39 -4.20 -5.50
CA VAL A 203 8.54 -3.43 -6.41
C VAL A 203 7.70 -2.38 -5.65
N TRP A 204 7.17 -2.69 -4.47
CA TRP A 204 6.50 -1.70 -3.61
C TRP A 204 7.42 -0.56 -3.20
N LEU A 205 8.66 -0.87 -2.81
CA LEU A 205 9.67 0.14 -2.49
C LEU A 205 9.94 1.06 -3.67
N LEU A 206 10.14 0.49 -4.86
CA LEU A 206 10.38 1.25 -6.08
C LEU A 206 9.18 2.15 -6.43
N MET A 207 7.96 1.61 -6.34
CA MET A 207 6.74 2.36 -6.64
C MET A 207 6.45 3.45 -5.61
N LEU A 208 6.72 3.22 -4.31
CA LEU A 208 6.61 4.24 -3.26
C LEU A 208 7.59 5.39 -3.51
N PHE A 209 8.84 5.07 -3.86
CA PHE A 209 9.84 6.08 -4.22
C PHE A 209 9.37 6.97 -5.37
N PHE A 210 8.91 6.38 -6.48
CA PHE A 210 8.43 7.18 -7.62
C PHE A 210 7.11 7.91 -7.33
N THR A 211 6.23 7.31 -6.53
CA THR A 211 4.99 7.95 -6.07
C THR A 211 5.30 9.24 -5.31
N ALA A 212 6.22 9.17 -4.34
CA ALA A 212 6.64 10.32 -3.55
C ALA A 212 7.45 11.34 -4.35
N LYS A 213 8.28 10.89 -5.31
CA LYS A 213 9.10 11.78 -6.12
C LYS A 213 8.27 12.63 -7.10
N TYR A 214 7.27 12.04 -7.75
CA TYR A 214 6.66 12.63 -8.94
C TYR A 214 5.20 13.08 -8.80
N PHE A 215 4.46 12.59 -7.80
CA PHE A 215 3.00 12.67 -7.86
C PHE A 215 2.31 13.31 -6.65
N HIS A 216 3.01 13.53 -5.53
CA HIS A 216 2.37 13.94 -4.28
C HIS A 216 3.22 14.86 -3.41
N ASP A 217 2.54 15.72 -2.65
CA ASP A 217 3.14 16.56 -1.62
C ASP A 217 3.28 15.83 -0.27
N VAL A 218 4.03 16.43 0.68
CA VAL A 218 4.30 15.83 1.99
C VAL A 218 3.02 15.45 2.73
N GLY A 219 2.03 16.34 2.78
CA GLY A 219 0.78 16.08 3.50
C GLY A 219 0.04 14.86 2.95
N GLU A 220 -0.06 14.77 1.63
CA GLU A 220 -0.71 13.69 0.91
C GLU A 220 -0.01 12.34 1.17
N LEU A 221 1.32 12.36 1.21
CA LEU A 221 2.15 11.19 1.53
C LEU A 221 2.04 10.77 2.99
N VAL A 222 2.03 11.72 3.94
CA VAL A 222 1.87 11.45 5.37
C VAL A 222 0.51 10.82 5.64
N SER A 223 -0.57 11.41 5.15
CA SER A 223 -1.93 10.88 5.33
C SER A 223 -2.10 9.49 4.69
N GLY A 224 -1.60 9.28 3.47
CA GLY A 224 -1.61 7.97 2.82
C GLY A 224 -0.82 6.93 3.61
N SER A 225 0.35 7.29 4.13
CA SER A 225 1.20 6.40 4.93
C SER A 225 0.55 5.99 6.24
N LEU A 226 -0.03 6.96 6.97
CA LEU A 226 -0.73 6.70 8.23
C LEU A 226 -1.90 5.73 8.03
N LEU A 227 -2.70 5.94 6.99
CA LEU A 227 -3.80 5.02 6.67
C LEU A 227 -3.30 3.65 6.20
N GLY A 228 -2.18 3.57 5.48
CA GLY A 228 -1.58 2.29 5.07
C GLY A 228 -1.14 1.46 6.28
N ILE A 229 -0.61 2.12 7.30
CA ILE A 229 -0.10 1.51 8.55
C ILE A 229 -1.25 1.18 9.52
N ALA A 230 -2.33 1.96 9.53
CA ALA A 230 -3.40 1.86 10.52
C ALA A 230 -4.00 0.46 10.65
N TYR A 231 -4.30 -0.20 9.53
CA TYR A 231 -4.81 -1.58 9.54
C TYR A 231 -3.82 -2.54 10.20
N TRP A 232 -2.54 -2.47 9.82
CA TRP A 232 -1.52 -3.34 10.37
C TRP A 232 -1.39 -3.15 11.89
N PHE A 233 -1.35 -1.90 12.34
CA PHE A 233 -1.26 -1.59 13.76
C PHE A 233 -2.49 -2.11 14.52
N ALA A 234 -3.69 -1.86 14.00
CA ALA A 234 -4.95 -2.34 14.57
C ALA A 234 -5.00 -3.88 14.69
N VAL A 235 -4.72 -4.59 13.61
CA VAL A 235 -4.92 -6.04 13.55
C VAL A 235 -3.77 -6.81 14.18
N TYR A 236 -2.52 -6.40 13.97
CA TYR A 236 -1.35 -7.18 14.39
C TYR A 236 -0.74 -6.72 15.71
N ARG A 237 -0.79 -5.40 16.00
CA ARG A 237 -0.18 -4.84 17.21
C ARG A 237 -1.18 -4.72 18.36
N MET A 238 -2.37 -4.18 18.07
CA MET A 238 -3.46 -4.11 19.05
C MET A 238 -4.29 -5.39 19.13
N ARG A 239 -4.11 -6.33 18.17
CA ARG A 239 -4.77 -7.64 18.13
C ARG A 239 -6.30 -7.53 18.05
N LEU A 240 -6.82 -6.51 17.35
CA LEU A 240 -8.26 -6.25 17.23
C LEU A 240 -9.03 -7.31 16.44
N VAL A 241 -8.36 -8.05 15.56
CA VAL A 241 -8.95 -9.23 14.90
C VAL A 241 -8.39 -10.46 15.58
N ALA A 242 -9.31 -11.29 16.07
CA ALA A 242 -9.08 -12.38 17.01
C ALA A 242 -7.84 -13.24 16.70
N MET A 243 -7.20 -13.68 17.78
CA MET A 243 -6.25 -14.78 17.77
C MET A 243 -7.02 -16.06 17.41
#